data_AF-A0A7S3HRC3-F1
#
_entry.id   AF-A0A7S3HRC3-F1
#
_cell.length_a   1.000
_cell.length_b   1.000
_cell.length_c   1.000
_cell.angle_alpha   90.00
_cell.angle_beta   90.00
_cell.angle_gamma   90.00
#
_symmetry.space_group_name_H-M   'P 1'
#
loop_
_entity.id
_entity.type
_entity.pdbx_description
1 polymer ?
#
loop_
_entity_poly.entity_id
_entity_poly.type
_entity_poly.pdbx_seq_one_letter_code
_entity_poly.pdbx_strand_id
1 'polypeptide(L)'
;CLKGCDLVLIPAGVPRKPGMDRADLLNVNIGIAKDLMEACAKFCPNAIVGLIVNPVNSVVPAMCELYKQKGLDPRRILGVTTLDVVRANKFVHEATGAPLESIQVSVVGGHAGATILPLFSQDAAAATMSADSIAAMDKRVQDAGTEVVTAKAGKGSATLSMAYAGARFGRAVLAGLDGERRTECSYVMSSVTELPFFTSKVTFGPKGVEEVHPLGALSAHEQKRLEEAKKLLKAEIEDGLKAFGGLSKL
;
A
#
# COMPACT_ATOMS: atom_id res chain seq x y z
N CYS A 1 9.43 22.45 8.07
CA CYS A 1 8.94 21.77 6.85
C CYS A 1 7.46 21.41 6.91
N LEU A 2 6.86 21.06 8.06
CA LEU A 2 5.47 20.54 8.11
C LEU A 2 4.34 21.58 8.12
N LYS A 3 4.55 22.78 8.68
CA LYS A 3 3.49 23.79 8.79
C LYS A 3 2.94 24.15 7.40
N GLY A 4 1.62 24.03 7.22
CA GLY A 4 0.93 24.35 5.97
C GLY A 4 1.00 23.28 4.89
N CYS A 5 1.50 22.06 5.18
CA CYS A 5 1.44 20.96 4.23
C CYS A 5 0.02 20.39 4.12
N ASP A 6 -0.43 20.17 2.87
CA ASP A 6 -1.67 19.44 2.57
C ASP A 6 -1.42 17.94 2.35
N LEU A 7 -0.20 17.58 1.95
CA LEU A 7 0.26 16.20 1.74
C LEU A 7 1.65 16.00 2.35
N VAL A 8 1.84 14.92 3.10
CA VAL A 8 3.13 14.45 3.60
C VAL A 8 3.37 13.02 3.12
N LEU A 9 4.45 12.79 2.38
CA LEU A 9 4.88 11.43 2.00
C LEU A 9 6.02 10.99 2.90
N ILE A 10 5.88 9.80 3.51
CA ILE A 10 6.84 9.26 4.48
C ILE A 10 7.47 7.97 3.92
N PRO A 11 8.59 8.09 3.18
CA PRO A 11 9.44 6.95 2.80
C PRO A 11 10.44 6.57 3.90
N ALA A 12 10.55 7.39 4.95
CA ALA A 12 11.53 7.21 6.01
C ALA A 12 11.31 5.89 6.76
N GLY A 13 12.33 5.05 6.76
CA GLY A 13 12.38 3.76 7.41
C GLY A 13 13.73 3.13 7.18
N VAL A 14 14.03 2.09 7.95
CA VAL A 14 15.29 1.36 7.83
C VAL A 14 15.07 0.15 6.93
N PRO A 15 15.97 -0.14 5.98
CA PRO A 15 15.96 -1.43 5.30
C PRO A 15 16.37 -2.54 6.28
N ARG A 16 15.94 -3.76 5.99
CA ARG A 16 16.38 -4.94 6.75
C ARG A 16 17.91 -5.05 6.69
N LYS A 17 18.55 -5.16 7.86
CA LYS A 17 20.00 -5.40 7.98
C LYS A 17 20.28 -6.90 8.19
N PRO A 18 21.47 -7.41 7.81
CA PRO A 18 21.88 -8.77 8.18
C PRO A 18 21.74 -9.00 9.69
N GLY A 19 21.16 -10.13 10.10
CA GLY A 19 20.93 -10.47 11.52
C GLY A 19 19.67 -9.87 12.15
N MET A 20 18.97 -8.95 11.48
CA MET A 20 17.71 -8.38 11.98
C MET A 20 16.54 -9.31 11.65
N ASP A 21 15.75 -9.65 12.67
CA ASP A 21 14.53 -10.42 12.48
C ASP A 21 13.38 -9.53 11.98
N ARG A 22 12.21 -10.13 11.74
CA ARG A 22 11.03 -9.40 11.23
C ARG A 22 10.43 -8.48 12.28
N ALA A 23 10.45 -8.88 13.55
CA ALA A 23 9.87 -8.13 14.66
C ALA A 23 10.72 -6.91 15.01
N ASP A 24 12.04 -7.04 15.00
CA ASP A 24 13.00 -5.96 15.18
C ASP A 24 12.79 -4.85 14.14
N LEU A 25 12.71 -5.24 12.86
CA LEU A 25 12.48 -4.30 11.77
C LEU A 25 11.14 -3.57 11.94
N LEU A 26 10.09 -4.31 12.29
CA LEU A 26 8.76 -3.76 12.55
C LEU A 26 8.80 -2.72 13.68
N ASN A 27 9.39 -3.07 14.83
CA ASN A 27 9.46 -2.18 15.99
C ASN A 27 10.23 -0.89 15.68
N VAL A 28 11.37 -1.01 14.98
CA VAL A 28 12.17 0.15 14.57
C VAL A 28 11.37 1.06 13.65
N ASN A 29 10.72 0.51 12.63
CA ASN A 29 9.99 1.31 11.65
C ASN A 29 8.68 1.88 12.23
N ILE A 30 8.03 1.20 13.18
CA ILE A 30 6.91 1.78 13.94
C ILE A 30 7.39 2.94 14.81
N GLY A 31 8.55 2.83 15.46
CA GLY A 31 9.13 3.93 16.25
C GLY A 31 9.40 5.16 15.38
N ILE A 32 10.07 4.98 14.24
CA ILE A 32 10.34 6.05 13.26
C ILE A 32 9.02 6.67 12.76
N ALA A 33 8.05 5.83 12.38
CA ALA A 33 6.75 6.32 11.92
C ALA A 33 6.03 7.10 13.02
N LYS A 34 6.03 6.61 14.26
CA LYS A 34 5.40 7.28 15.40
C LYS A 34 5.95 8.70 15.57
N ASP A 35 7.27 8.87 15.62
CA ASP A 35 7.89 10.18 15.82
C ASP A 35 7.51 11.17 14.70
N LEU A 36 7.52 10.72 13.45
CA LEU A 36 7.13 11.53 12.29
C LEU A 36 5.63 11.84 12.30
N MET A 37 4.79 10.89 12.69
CA MET A 37 3.35 11.07 12.78
C MET A 37 2.94 11.97 13.93
N GLU A 38 3.66 11.96 15.06
CA GLU A 38 3.50 12.92 16.16
C GLU A 38 3.83 14.34 15.70
N ALA A 39 4.88 14.51 14.90
CA ALA A 39 5.20 15.79 14.29
C ALA A 39 4.10 16.24 13.31
N CYS A 40 3.59 15.33 12.46
CA CYS A 40 2.48 15.64 11.56
C CYS A 40 1.22 16.05 12.33
N ALA A 41 0.85 15.30 13.37
CA ALA A 41 -0.27 15.61 14.25
C ALA A 41 -0.15 17.01 14.90
N LYS A 42 1.07 17.42 15.25
CA LYS A 42 1.32 18.73 15.88
C LYS A 42 1.32 19.89 14.87
N PHE A 43 1.90 19.70 13.69
CA PHE A 43 2.22 20.81 12.79
C PHE A 43 1.37 20.87 11.51
N CYS A 44 0.73 19.77 11.11
CA CYS A 44 -0.16 19.68 9.96
C CYS A 44 -1.23 18.58 10.15
N PRO A 45 -2.07 18.67 11.20
CA PRO A 45 -3.04 17.61 11.55
C PRO A 45 -4.08 17.34 10.45
N ASN A 46 -4.24 18.27 9.52
CA ASN A 46 -5.16 18.16 8.39
C ASN A 46 -4.50 17.64 7.10
N ALA A 47 -3.19 17.42 7.08
CA ALA A 47 -2.52 16.86 5.91
C ALA A 47 -2.99 15.42 5.66
N ILE A 48 -3.08 15.05 4.39
CA ILE A 48 -3.08 13.63 4.01
C ILE A 48 -1.66 13.10 4.18
N VAL A 49 -1.52 11.93 4.78
CA VAL A 49 -0.21 11.30 5.01
C VAL A 49 -0.13 9.99 4.25
N GLY A 50 0.76 9.95 3.25
CA GLY A 50 1.09 8.74 2.50
C GLY A 50 2.28 8.01 3.11
N LEU A 51 2.03 6.88 3.78
CA LEU A 51 3.04 6.02 4.37
C LEU A 51 3.58 5.04 3.31
N ILE A 52 4.88 5.15 3.03
CA ILE A 52 5.65 4.26 2.15
C ILE A 52 6.55 3.31 2.98
N VAL A 53 6.82 3.69 4.23
CA VAL A 53 7.62 2.90 5.19
C VAL A 53 7.08 1.48 5.34
N ASN A 54 7.99 0.51 5.27
CA ASN A 54 7.66 -0.90 5.39
C ASN A 54 7.79 -1.42 6.83
N PRO A 55 7.01 -2.44 7.23
CA PRO A 55 5.95 -3.08 6.44
C PRO A 55 4.64 -2.27 6.47
N VAL A 56 4.15 -1.84 5.30
CA VAL A 56 2.97 -0.96 5.18
C VAL A 56 1.73 -1.56 5.88
N ASN A 57 1.54 -2.88 5.75
CA ASN A 57 0.41 -3.61 6.31
C ASN A 57 0.28 -3.48 7.84
N SER A 58 1.40 -3.25 8.53
CA SER A 58 1.46 -3.12 10.00
C SER A 58 1.66 -1.67 10.45
N VAL A 59 2.45 -0.87 9.71
CA VAL A 59 2.71 0.52 10.10
C VAL A 59 1.47 1.40 9.93
N VAL A 60 0.67 1.21 8.87
CA VAL A 60 -0.55 1.99 8.64
C VAL A 60 -1.57 1.82 9.79
N PRO A 61 -1.95 0.59 10.21
CA PRO A 61 -2.85 0.42 11.35
C PRO A 61 -2.34 1.05 12.64
N ALA A 62 -1.04 0.89 12.93
CA ALA A 62 -0.40 1.50 14.10
C ALA A 62 -0.53 3.03 14.08
N MET A 63 -0.26 3.67 12.94
CA MET A 63 -0.32 5.13 12.83
C MET A 63 -1.75 5.67 12.79
N CYS A 64 -2.71 4.91 12.27
CA CYS A 64 -4.13 5.23 12.43
C CYS A 64 -4.55 5.21 13.91
N GLU A 65 -4.09 4.22 14.68
CA GLU A 65 -4.38 4.15 16.11
C GLU A 65 -3.77 5.33 16.88
N LEU A 66 -2.53 5.72 16.56
CA LEU A 66 -1.92 6.93 17.10
C LEU A 66 -2.76 8.19 16.81
N TYR A 67 -3.29 8.34 15.60
CA TYR A 67 -4.16 9.48 15.26
C TYR A 67 -5.46 9.46 16.06
N LYS A 68 -6.10 8.30 16.21
CA LYS A 68 -7.31 8.15 17.05
C LYS A 68 -7.05 8.56 18.49
N GLN A 69 -5.96 8.09 19.10
CA GLN A 69 -5.59 8.43 20.48
C GLN A 69 -5.33 9.94 20.68
N LYS A 70 -4.97 10.65 19.62
CA LYS A 70 -4.80 12.12 19.62
C LYS A 70 -6.07 12.89 19.27
N GLY A 71 -7.20 12.20 19.05
CA GLY A 71 -8.46 12.84 18.62
C GLY A 71 -8.42 13.35 17.16
N LEU A 72 -7.51 12.84 16.34
CA LEU A 72 -7.39 13.18 14.92
C LEU A 72 -8.06 12.13 14.03
N ASP A 73 -8.38 12.53 12.79
CA ASP A 73 -9.05 11.65 11.83
C ASP A 73 -8.08 10.61 11.23
N PRO A 74 -8.19 9.31 11.57
CA PRO A 74 -7.30 8.28 11.05
C PRO A 74 -7.45 8.04 9.55
N ARG A 75 -8.53 8.52 8.91
CA ARG A 75 -8.74 8.41 7.46
C ARG A 75 -7.79 9.29 6.63
N ARG A 76 -7.04 10.18 7.30
CA ARG A 76 -5.96 10.94 6.67
C ARG A 76 -4.69 10.11 6.42
N ILE A 77 -4.60 8.91 7.01
CA ILE A 77 -3.43 8.04 6.91
C ILE A 77 -3.66 6.98 5.84
N LEU A 78 -2.79 6.97 4.83
CA LEU A 78 -2.92 6.12 3.64
C LEU A 78 -1.63 5.34 3.43
N GLY A 79 -1.72 4.05 3.16
CA GLY A 79 -0.60 3.23 2.73
C GLY A 79 -0.43 3.29 1.21
N VAL A 80 0.78 3.64 0.76
CA VAL A 80 1.10 3.76 -0.67
C VAL A 80 1.44 2.39 -1.24
N THR A 81 0.50 1.80 -1.97
CA THR A 81 0.65 0.49 -2.64
C THR A 81 0.79 0.59 -4.16
N THR A 82 0.88 1.82 -4.67
CA THR A 82 0.92 2.14 -6.11
C THR A 82 2.01 1.41 -6.89
N LEU A 83 3.12 1.02 -6.23
CA LEU A 83 4.20 0.29 -6.90
C LEU A 83 3.73 -1.09 -7.39
N ASP A 84 2.78 -1.73 -6.71
CA ASP A 84 2.28 -3.04 -7.12
C ASP A 84 1.42 -2.93 -8.38
N VAL A 85 0.59 -1.88 -8.48
CA VAL A 85 -0.15 -1.54 -9.71
C VAL A 85 0.80 -1.25 -10.86
N VAL A 86 1.85 -0.46 -10.61
CA VAL A 86 2.86 -0.13 -11.63
C VAL A 86 3.54 -1.39 -12.16
N ARG A 87 3.87 -2.34 -11.28
CA ARG A 87 4.46 -3.64 -11.66
C ARG A 87 3.48 -4.51 -12.43
N ALA A 88 2.26 -4.66 -11.94
CA ALA A 88 1.24 -5.47 -12.59
C ALA A 88 0.98 -4.98 -14.02
N ASN A 89 0.79 -3.67 -14.21
CA ASN A 89 0.60 -3.08 -15.53
C ASN A 89 1.81 -3.31 -16.44
N LYS A 90 3.03 -3.17 -15.92
CA LYS A 90 4.25 -3.43 -16.70
C LYS A 90 4.37 -4.89 -17.13
N PHE A 91 4.05 -5.83 -16.25
CA PHE A 91 4.14 -7.25 -16.57
C PHE A 91 3.06 -7.69 -17.56
N VAL A 92 1.83 -7.16 -17.45
CA VAL A 92 0.78 -7.39 -18.47
C VAL A 92 1.20 -6.83 -19.82
N HIS A 93 1.75 -5.63 -19.87
CA HIS A 93 2.29 -5.06 -21.10
C HIS A 93 3.37 -5.96 -21.73
N GLU A 94 4.32 -6.45 -20.92
CA GLU A 94 5.38 -7.35 -21.39
C GLU A 94 4.84 -8.69 -21.93
N ALA A 95 3.77 -9.21 -21.33
CA ALA A 95 3.18 -10.49 -21.73
C ALA A 95 2.25 -10.39 -22.94
N THR A 96 1.56 -9.26 -23.13
CA THR A 96 0.47 -9.12 -24.11
C THR A 96 0.81 -8.18 -25.26
N GLY A 97 1.78 -7.28 -25.10
CA GLY A 97 2.07 -6.21 -26.04
C GLY A 97 1.06 -5.06 -26.02
N ALA A 98 0.01 -5.11 -25.19
CA ALA A 98 -0.99 -4.06 -25.10
C ALA A 98 -0.38 -2.73 -24.59
N PRO A 99 -0.76 -1.56 -25.11
CA PRO A 99 -0.23 -0.27 -24.65
C PRO A 99 -0.43 -0.06 -23.14
N LEU A 100 0.58 0.49 -22.44
CA LEU A 100 0.52 0.71 -20.99
C LEU A 100 -0.65 1.61 -20.57
N GLU A 101 -1.03 2.55 -21.44
CA GLU A 101 -2.13 3.49 -21.24
C GLU A 101 -3.51 2.80 -21.28
N SER A 102 -3.60 1.64 -21.94
CA SER A 102 -4.81 0.83 -22.00
C SER A 102 -4.95 -0.20 -20.88
N ILE A 103 -3.88 -0.43 -20.09
CA ILE A 103 -3.86 -1.45 -19.03
C ILE A 103 -4.20 -0.82 -17.68
N GLN A 104 -5.19 -1.37 -17.00
CA GLN A 104 -5.70 -0.89 -15.72
C GLN A 104 -5.89 -2.03 -14.70
N VAL A 105 -4.83 -2.81 -14.47
CA VAL A 105 -4.86 -3.86 -13.43
C VAL A 105 -4.95 -3.21 -12.05
N SER A 106 -5.99 -3.58 -11.32
CA SER A 106 -6.15 -3.17 -9.92
C SER A 106 -5.41 -4.15 -9.03
N VAL A 107 -4.69 -3.65 -8.03
CA VAL A 107 -4.03 -4.51 -7.04
C VAL A 107 -4.62 -4.23 -5.67
N VAL A 108 -5.16 -5.28 -5.05
CA VAL A 108 -5.93 -5.23 -3.81
C VAL A 108 -5.25 -6.07 -2.71
N GLY A 109 -5.77 -6.02 -1.49
CA GLY A 109 -5.18 -6.74 -0.36
C GLY A 109 -4.19 -5.90 0.45
N GLY A 110 -2.96 -6.39 0.61
CA GLY A 110 -1.87 -5.71 1.30
C GLY A 110 -0.69 -5.41 0.38
N HIS A 111 0.47 -5.11 0.98
CA HIS A 111 1.72 -4.74 0.30
C HIS A 111 2.90 -5.66 0.67
N ALA A 112 2.64 -6.93 0.99
CA ALA A 112 3.67 -7.87 1.40
C ALA A 112 3.41 -9.28 0.86
N GLY A 113 4.25 -9.74 -0.06
CA GLY A 113 4.21 -11.10 -0.61
C GLY A 113 2.80 -11.51 -1.02
N ALA A 114 2.31 -12.63 -0.47
CA ALA A 114 1.00 -13.19 -0.80
C ALA A 114 -0.21 -12.35 -0.34
N THR A 115 -0.03 -11.23 0.35
CA THR A 115 -1.11 -10.26 0.58
C THR A 115 -1.38 -9.39 -0.65
N ILE A 116 -0.45 -9.31 -1.60
CA ILE A 116 -0.60 -8.55 -2.85
C ILE A 116 -1.45 -9.39 -3.81
N LEU A 117 -2.59 -8.85 -4.24
CA LEU A 117 -3.55 -9.55 -5.12
C LEU A 117 -3.89 -8.69 -6.35
N PRO A 118 -3.26 -8.94 -7.50
CA PRO A 118 -3.65 -8.32 -8.76
C PRO A 118 -4.96 -8.94 -9.30
N LEU A 119 -5.90 -8.08 -9.69
CA LEU A 119 -7.18 -8.46 -10.28
C LEU A 119 -7.09 -8.46 -11.81
N PHE A 120 -6.37 -9.43 -12.35
CA PHE A 120 -6.15 -9.57 -13.80
C PHE A 120 -7.44 -9.82 -14.58
N SER A 121 -8.44 -10.47 -13.99
CA SER A 121 -9.72 -10.73 -14.66
C SER A 121 -10.51 -9.46 -15.02
N GLN A 122 -10.15 -8.33 -14.39
CA GLN A 122 -10.82 -7.04 -14.58
C GLN A 122 -10.16 -6.15 -15.65
N ASP A 123 -9.00 -6.56 -16.18
CA ASP A 123 -8.30 -5.86 -17.24
C ASP A 123 -8.47 -6.60 -18.57
N ALA A 124 -8.82 -5.88 -19.64
CA ALA A 124 -9.14 -6.49 -20.93
C ALA A 124 -7.96 -7.22 -21.57
N ALA A 125 -6.72 -6.71 -21.42
CA ALA A 125 -5.54 -7.35 -21.98
C ALA A 125 -5.13 -8.56 -21.13
N ALA A 126 -5.09 -8.40 -19.80
CA ALA A 126 -4.74 -9.49 -18.88
C ALA A 126 -5.75 -10.64 -18.96
N ALA A 127 -7.04 -10.37 -19.15
CA ALA A 127 -8.09 -11.39 -19.28
C ALA A 127 -7.93 -12.33 -20.49
N THR A 128 -7.10 -11.96 -21.49
CA THR A 128 -6.78 -12.85 -22.63
C THR A 128 -5.71 -13.90 -22.32
N MET A 129 -5.02 -13.76 -21.18
CA MET A 129 -3.93 -14.66 -20.80
C MET A 129 -4.47 -16.02 -20.32
N SER A 130 -3.68 -17.09 -20.52
CA SER A 130 -4.02 -18.42 -20.01
C SER A 130 -4.00 -18.47 -18.48
N ALA A 131 -4.74 -19.41 -17.89
CA ALA A 131 -4.78 -19.58 -16.43
C ALA A 131 -3.39 -19.80 -15.82
N ASP A 132 -2.52 -20.58 -16.48
CA ASP A 132 -1.13 -20.79 -16.04
C ASP A 132 -0.31 -19.50 -16.09
N SER A 133 -0.50 -18.68 -17.13
CA SER A 133 0.17 -17.38 -17.26
C SER A 133 -0.29 -16.40 -16.18
N ILE A 134 -1.59 -16.41 -15.86
CA ILE A 134 -2.15 -15.61 -14.76
C ILE A 134 -1.57 -16.04 -13.41
N ALA A 135 -1.51 -17.34 -13.12
CA ALA A 135 -0.95 -17.85 -11.87
C ALA A 135 0.54 -17.51 -11.72
N ALA A 136 1.33 -17.68 -12.80
CA ALA A 136 2.74 -17.30 -12.80
C ALA A 136 2.94 -15.79 -12.64
N MET A 137 2.11 -14.96 -13.29
CA MET A 137 2.19 -13.51 -13.19
C MET A 137 1.77 -12.99 -11.81
N ASP A 138 0.71 -13.55 -11.21
CA ASP A 138 0.31 -13.26 -9.83
C ASP A 138 1.49 -13.47 -8.88
N LYS A 139 2.14 -14.64 -8.98
CA LYS A 139 3.33 -14.94 -8.18
C LYS A 139 4.48 -13.96 -8.42
N ARG A 140 4.75 -13.60 -9.68
CA ARG A 140 5.78 -12.63 -10.05
C ARG A 140 5.50 -11.25 -9.46
N VAL A 141 4.25 -10.77 -9.45
CA VAL A 141 3.90 -9.48 -8.83
C VAL A 141 4.17 -9.50 -7.33
N GLN A 142 3.81 -10.58 -6.64
CA GLN A 142 4.08 -10.75 -5.20
C GLN A 142 5.58 -10.73 -4.88
N ASP A 143 6.40 -11.32 -5.76
CA ASP A 143 7.84 -11.49 -5.55
C ASP A 143 8.69 -10.36 -6.17
N ALA A 144 8.09 -9.43 -6.93
CA ALA A 144 8.81 -8.36 -7.63
C ALA A 144 9.63 -7.43 -6.71
N GLY A 145 9.25 -7.32 -5.44
CA GLY A 145 10.08 -6.67 -4.41
C GLY A 145 11.40 -7.42 -4.17
N THR A 146 11.29 -8.73 -4.00
CA THR A 146 12.41 -9.66 -3.78
C THR A 146 13.32 -9.73 -5.00
N GLU A 147 12.75 -9.77 -6.21
CA GLU A 147 13.54 -9.76 -7.46
C GLU A 147 14.49 -8.56 -7.52
N VAL A 148 14.01 -7.36 -7.14
CA VAL A 148 14.86 -6.15 -7.12
C VAL A 148 15.94 -6.22 -6.06
N VAL A 149 15.64 -6.74 -4.87
CA VAL A 149 16.64 -6.91 -3.80
C VAL A 149 17.73 -7.88 -4.24
N THR A 150 17.35 -9.00 -4.87
CA THR A 150 18.27 -9.99 -5.42
C THR A 150 19.12 -9.39 -6.54
N ALA A 151 18.52 -8.66 -7.48
CA ALA A 151 19.24 -7.99 -8.55
C ALA A 151 20.24 -6.93 -8.04
N LYS A 152 19.95 -6.31 -6.89
CA LYS A 152 20.86 -5.40 -6.19
C LYS A 152 21.85 -6.11 -5.26
N ALA A 153 21.94 -7.44 -5.30
CA ALA A 153 22.79 -8.26 -4.43
C ALA A 153 22.60 -7.93 -2.93
N GLY A 154 21.35 -7.70 -2.52
CA GLY A 154 21.00 -7.35 -1.14
C GLY A 154 21.32 -5.91 -0.72
N LYS A 155 21.88 -5.08 -1.61
CA LYS A 155 22.27 -3.68 -1.34
C LYS A 155 21.07 -2.72 -1.45
N GLY A 156 19.98 -3.07 -0.78
CA GLY A 156 18.74 -2.30 -0.74
C GLY A 156 17.64 -2.80 -1.69
N SER A 157 16.50 -2.13 -1.63
CA SER A 157 15.27 -2.48 -2.37
C SER A 157 14.98 -1.49 -3.52
N ALA A 158 13.78 -1.54 -4.07
CA ALA A 158 13.31 -0.61 -5.09
C ALA A 158 13.36 0.85 -4.59
N THR A 159 14.09 1.70 -5.31
CA THR A 159 14.24 3.14 -4.99
C THR A 159 13.60 4.00 -6.08
N LEU A 160 14.09 3.92 -7.31
CA LEU A 160 13.60 4.76 -8.42
C LEU A 160 12.15 4.47 -8.79
N SER A 161 11.79 3.19 -8.93
CA SER A 161 10.40 2.80 -9.23
C SER A 161 9.46 3.13 -8.05
N MET A 162 9.94 3.05 -6.81
CA MET A 162 9.17 3.50 -5.65
C MET A 162 8.99 5.01 -5.62
N ALA A 163 10.01 5.79 -6.00
CA ALA A 163 9.90 7.25 -6.12
C ALA A 163 8.87 7.64 -7.20
N TYR A 164 8.88 6.94 -8.35
CA TYR A 164 7.86 7.11 -9.38
C TYR A 164 6.45 6.79 -8.85
N ALA A 165 6.28 5.67 -8.17
CA ALA A 165 4.99 5.26 -7.60
C ALA A 165 4.50 6.25 -6.53
N GLY A 166 5.38 6.71 -5.64
CA GLY A 166 5.07 7.73 -4.63
C GLY A 166 4.69 9.08 -5.26
N ALA A 167 5.38 9.49 -6.33
CA ALA A 167 5.04 10.71 -7.06
C ALA A 167 3.69 10.60 -7.79
N ARG A 168 3.38 9.43 -8.38
CA ARG A 168 2.07 9.16 -9.01
C ARG A 168 0.95 9.24 -7.96
N PHE A 169 1.11 8.55 -6.83
CA PHE A 169 0.17 8.61 -5.72
C PHE A 169 -0.03 10.03 -5.21
N GLY A 170 1.06 10.75 -4.96
CA GLY A 170 1.01 12.13 -4.48
C GLY A 170 0.29 13.06 -5.45
N ARG A 171 0.53 12.92 -6.77
CA ARG A 171 -0.22 13.66 -7.79
C ARG A 171 -1.72 13.37 -7.76
N ALA A 172 -2.12 12.11 -7.56
CA ALA A 172 -3.53 11.75 -7.47
C ALA A 172 -4.21 12.36 -6.24
N VAL A 173 -3.53 12.35 -5.08
CA VAL A 173 -4.03 13.01 -3.86
C VAL A 173 -4.14 14.52 -4.07
N LEU A 174 -3.10 15.18 -4.59
CA LEU A 174 -3.10 16.62 -4.81
C LEU A 174 -4.17 17.06 -5.81
N ALA A 175 -4.35 16.33 -6.91
CA ALA A 175 -5.43 16.58 -7.86
C ALA A 175 -6.81 16.45 -7.18
N GLY A 176 -7.00 15.42 -6.36
CA GLY A 176 -8.22 15.26 -5.56
C GLY A 176 -8.47 16.44 -4.63
N LEU A 177 -7.44 16.88 -3.90
CA LEU A 177 -7.51 18.05 -3.00
C LEU A 177 -7.84 19.35 -3.75
N ASP A 178 -7.40 19.48 -5.01
CA ASP A 178 -7.73 20.59 -5.92
C ASP A 178 -9.12 20.46 -6.57
N GLY A 179 -9.89 19.42 -6.22
CA GLY A 179 -11.24 19.17 -6.74
C GLY A 179 -11.29 18.31 -8.00
N GLU A 180 -10.16 17.91 -8.55
CA GLU A 180 -10.09 17.00 -9.68
C GLU A 180 -10.02 15.54 -9.21
N ARG A 181 -11.17 14.84 -9.25
CA ARG A 181 -11.25 13.45 -8.79
C ARG A 181 -10.24 12.54 -9.50
N ARG A 182 -9.53 11.75 -8.71
CA ARG A 182 -8.58 10.73 -9.17
C ARG A 182 -8.77 9.43 -8.43
N THR A 183 -8.69 8.31 -9.14
CA THR A 183 -8.84 6.97 -8.57
C THR A 183 -7.52 6.22 -8.63
N GLU A 184 -7.07 5.69 -7.50
CA GLU A 184 -5.87 4.85 -7.37
C GLU A 184 -6.13 3.71 -6.38
N CYS A 185 -5.29 2.69 -6.37
CA CYS A 185 -5.28 1.72 -5.27
C CYS A 185 -4.48 2.26 -4.07
N SER A 186 -5.03 2.14 -2.87
CA SER A 186 -4.37 2.57 -1.63
C SER A 186 -4.79 1.67 -0.46
N TYR A 187 -3.85 1.36 0.44
CA TYR A 187 -4.14 0.63 1.68
C TYR A 187 -4.72 1.59 2.72
N VAL A 188 -5.99 1.42 3.07
CA VAL A 188 -6.73 2.39 3.90
C VAL A 188 -7.60 1.68 4.93
N MET A 189 -8.11 2.43 5.91
CA MET A 189 -9.26 1.96 6.69
C MET A 189 -10.41 1.63 5.74
N SER A 190 -10.93 0.41 5.81
CA SER A 190 -11.85 -0.12 4.81
C SER A 190 -12.89 -1.02 5.42
N SER A 191 -14.04 -1.11 4.77
CA SER A 191 -15.12 -2.07 5.03
C SER A 191 -15.40 -2.95 3.82
N VAL A 192 -14.51 -2.97 2.82
CA VAL A 192 -14.63 -3.80 1.61
C VAL A 192 -14.54 -5.30 1.94
N THR A 193 -13.88 -5.63 3.05
CA THR A 193 -13.82 -6.97 3.63
C THR A 193 -14.13 -6.88 5.13
N GLU A 194 -14.09 -8.01 5.84
CA GLU A 194 -14.18 -8.07 7.29
C GLU A 194 -12.98 -7.46 8.02
N LEU A 195 -11.88 -7.19 7.31
CA LEU A 195 -10.67 -6.60 7.87
C LEU A 195 -10.80 -5.08 7.97
N PRO A 196 -10.30 -4.45 9.06
CA PRO A 196 -10.41 -3.00 9.25
C PRO A 196 -9.54 -2.19 8.29
N PHE A 197 -8.58 -2.83 7.62
CA PHE A 197 -7.69 -2.22 6.64
C PHE A 197 -7.59 -3.11 5.40
N PHE A 198 -7.63 -2.50 4.22
CA PHE A 198 -7.54 -3.22 2.96
C PHE A 198 -7.17 -2.28 1.82
N THR A 199 -6.37 -2.77 0.86
CA THR A 199 -6.10 -2.07 -0.39
C THR A 199 -7.24 -2.35 -1.36
N SER A 200 -7.87 -1.30 -1.84
CA SER A 200 -8.84 -1.34 -2.94
C SER A 200 -8.73 -0.04 -3.74
N LYS A 201 -9.51 0.12 -4.82
CA LYS A 201 -9.61 1.42 -5.47
C LYS A 201 -10.21 2.42 -4.48
N VAL A 202 -9.60 3.61 -4.41
CA VAL A 202 -10.12 4.75 -3.68
C VAL A 202 -10.20 5.95 -4.61
N THR A 203 -11.23 6.78 -4.47
CA THR A 203 -11.29 8.06 -5.16
C THR A 203 -10.94 9.20 -4.23
N PHE A 204 -9.91 9.95 -4.62
CA PHE A 204 -9.51 11.18 -3.97
C PHE A 204 -10.40 12.35 -4.43
N GLY A 205 -10.80 13.17 -3.48
CA GLY A 205 -11.50 14.44 -3.67
C GLY A 205 -11.01 15.48 -2.66
N PRO A 206 -11.72 16.62 -2.52
CA PRO A 206 -11.28 17.76 -1.71
C PRO A 206 -10.99 17.44 -0.23
N LYS A 207 -11.51 16.32 0.27
CA LYS A 207 -11.37 15.87 1.67
C LYS A 207 -10.42 14.69 1.86
N GLY A 208 -9.62 14.35 0.84
CA GLY A 208 -8.81 13.12 0.82
C GLY A 208 -9.59 11.97 0.18
N VAL A 209 -9.62 10.80 0.81
CA VAL A 209 -10.40 9.66 0.31
C VAL A 209 -11.89 9.93 0.53
N GLU A 210 -12.66 10.07 -0.55
CA GLU A 210 -14.12 10.28 -0.50
C GLU A 210 -14.90 9.00 -0.78
N GLU A 211 -14.29 8.03 -1.47
CA GLU A 211 -14.92 6.78 -1.84
C GLU A 211 -13.90 5.64 -1.75
N VAL A 212 -14.32 4.54 -1.11
CA VAL A 212 -13.60 3.27 -1.09
C VAL A 212 -14.45 2.28 -1.87
N HIS A 213 -13.95 1.82 -3.01
CA HIS A 213 -14.72 1.06 -3.99
C HIS A 213 -14.78 -0.43 -3.61
N PRO A 214 -15.89 -1.12 -3.92
CA PRO A 214 -15.95 -2.58 -3.79
C PRO A 214 -14.97 -3.26 -4.76
N LEU A 215 -14.66 -4.53 -4.52
CA LEU A 215 -13.73 -5.29 -5.36
C LEU A 215 -14.26 -5.57 -6.77
N GLY A 216 -15.59 -5.54 -6.98
CA GLY A 216 -16.20 -5.96 -8.23
C GLY A 216 -16.18 -7.48 -8.41
N ALA A 217 -16.31 -7.94 -9.66
CA ALA A 217 -16.30 -9.36 -9.98
C ALA A 217 -14.88 -9.94 -9.86
N LEU A 218 -14.79 -11.15 -9.29
CA LEU A 218 -13.53 -11.88 -9.11
C LEU A 218 -13.62 -13.24 -9.80
N SER A 219 -12.56 -13.64 -10.47
CA SER A 219 -12.37 -15.00 -10.99
C SER A 219 -12.19 -16.01 -9.84
N ALA A 220 -12.31 -17.31 -10.14
CA ALA A 220 -12.10 -18.37 -9.14
C ALA A 220 -10.68 -18.33 -8.53
N HIS A 221 -9.66 -18.00 -9.32
CA HIS A 221 -8.27 -17.82 -8.84
C HIS A 221 -8.19 -16.67 -7.85
N GLU A 222 -8.74 -15.50 -8.20
CA GLU A 222 -8.70 -14.30 -7.35
C GLU A 222 -9.52 -14.47 -6.06
N GLN A 223 -10.66 -15.17 -6.11
CA GLN A 223 -11.44 -15.49 -4.90
C GLN A 223 -10.64 -16.35 -3.92
N LYS A 224 -9.96 -17.39 -4.42
CA LYS A 224 -9.09 -18.23 -3.60
C LYS A 224 -7.94 -17.42 -3.01
N ARG A 225 -7.27 -16.61 -3.85
CA ARG A 225 -6.15 -15.75 -3.43
C ARG A 225 -6.59 -14.69 -2.41
N LEU A 226 -7.80 -14.16 -2.52
CA LEU A 226 -8.36 -13.21 -1.56
C LEU A 226 -8.44 -13.82 -0.16
N GLU A 227 -8.94 -15.04 -0.03
CA GLU A 227 -9.02 -15.74 1.27
C GLU A 227 -7.63 -16.00 1.88
N GLU A 228 -6.64 -16.33 1.05
CA GLU A 228 -5.25 -16.49 1.49
C GLU A 228 -4.64 -15.15 1.94
N ALA A 229 -4.83 -14.10 1.15
CA ALA A 229 -4.34 -12.76 1.43
C ALA A 229 -4.94 -12.21 2.73
N LYS A 230 -6.25 -12.38 2.96
CA LYS A 230 -6.94 -11.92 4.17
C LYS A 230 -6.39 -12.56 5.44
N LYS A 231 -6.09 -13.87 5.42
CA LYS A 231 -5.52 -14.57 6.60
C LYS A 231 -4.18 -13.98 7.02
N LEU A 232 -3.29 -13.75 6.04
CA LEU A 232 -1.97 -13.16 6.30
C LEU A 232 -2.09 -11.69 6.71
N LEU A 233 -2.92 -10.93 6.01
CA LEU A 233 -3.11 -9.52 6.27
C LEU A 233 -3.69 -9.26 7.67
N LYS A 234 -4.60 -10.11 8.14
CA LYS A 234 -5.12 -10.05 9.51
C LYS A 234 -4.00 -10.13 10.55
N ALA A 235 -3.09 -11.10 10.41
CA ALA A 235 -1.96 -11.24 11.33
C ALA A 235 -1.04 -10.01 11.29
N GLU A 236 -0.76 -9.48 10.11
CA GLU A 236 0.12 -8.30 9.95
C GLU A 236 -0.50 -7.01 10.50
N ILE A 237 -1.83 -6.85 10.42
CA ILE A 237 -2.57 -5.76 11.08
C ILE A 237 -2.43 -5.89 12.60
N GLU A 238 -2.67 -7.10 13.13
CA GLU A 238 -2.56 -7.37 14.57
C GLU A 238 -1.15 -7.13 15.10
N ASP A 239 -0.12 -7.54 14.35
CA ASP A 239 1.29 -7.31 14.72
C ASP A 239 1.61 -5.82 14.82
N GLY A 240 1.11 -5.01 13.88
CA GLY A 240 1.27 -3.56 13.91
C GLY A 240 0.64 -2.92 15.14
N LEU A 241 -0.61 -3.29 15.44
CA LEU A 241 -1.34 -2.79 16.61
C LEU A 241 -0.69 -3.22 17.94
N LYS A 242 -0.22 -4.47 18.03
CA LYS A 242 0.49 -4.99 19.21
C LYS A 242 1.81 -4.26 19.44
N ALA A 243 2.62 -4.11 18.40
CA ALA A 243 3.90 -3.40 18.47
C ALA A 243 3.71 -1.93 18.90
N PHE A 244 2.69 -1.25 18.36
CA PHE A 244 2.33 0.10 18.79
C PHE A 244 1.87 0.15 20.26
N GLY A 245 0.99 -0.76 20.68
CA GLY A 245 0.52 -0.83 22.06
C GLY A 245 1.60 -1.16 23.09
N GLY A 246 2.68 -1.84 22.67
CA GLY A 246 3.89 -2.02 23.49
C GLY A 246 4.67 -0.73 23.68
N LEU A 247 4.80 0.08 22.62
CA LEU A 247 5.50 1.36 22.65
C LEU A 247 4.74 2.46 23.40
N SER A 248 3.40 2.44 23.39
CA SER A 248 2.59 3.45 24.08
C SER A 248 2.51 3.27 25.60
N LYS A 249 3.03 2.16 26.13
CA LYS A 249 3.09 1.85 27.57
C LYS A 249 4.43 2.21 28.22
N LEU A 250 5.41 2.61 27.40
CA LEU A 250 6.74 3.08 27.81
C LEU A 250 6.75 4.62 27.87
#